data_AF-A0A4V3AU01-F1
#
_entry.id   AF-A0A4V3AU01-F1
#
_cell.length_a   1.000
_cell.length_b   1.000
_cell.length_c   1.000
_cell.angle_alpha   90.00
_cell.angle_beta   90.00
_cell.angle_gamma   90.00
#
_symmetry.space_group_name_H-M   'P 1'
#
loop_
_entity.id
_entity.type
_entity.pdbx_description
1 polymer ?
#
loop_
_entity_poly.entity_id
_entity_poly.type
_entity_poly.pdbx_seq_one_letter_code
_entity_poly.pdbx_strand_id
1 'polypeptide(L)'
;MILRKGEKSIESGRRKLLYIQVSRAIAILFVLLGHVNILFYTEFKYNWFHLGEWERTGGVDFFFTVTGFMIYYIYHGKAGNSGKATEFFLKRVIRIYPLYWLFTLLTIAASIIFPFIDEPYSFDLIIKSMLTLPTDPILASTWSLSYVMFFYIIFTAFIFKPKIFKPIIFYGL
;
A
#
# COMPACT_ATOMS: atom_id res chain seq x y z
N MET A 1 7.31 -8.92 -43.17
CA MET A 1 6.48 -7.83 -42.61
C MET A 1 5.78 -8.20 -41.30
N ILE A 2 5.35 -9.45 -41.09
CA ILE A 2 4.66 -9.92 -39.87
C ILE A 2 5.58 -9.95 -38.63
N LEU A 3 6.85 -10.33 -38.78
CA LEU A 3 7.83 -10.39 -37.68
C LEU A 3 8.07 -9.02 -37.00
N ARG A 4 8.17 -7.95 -37.79
CA ARG A 4 8.34 -6.55 -37.32
C ARG A 4 7.12 -6.03 -36.54
N LYS A 5 5.93 -6.60 -36.75
CA LYS A 5 4.70 -6.24 -36.02
C LYS A 5 4.65 -6.92 -34.63
N GLY A 6 5.19 -8.14 -34.53
CA GLY A 6 5.34 -8.88 -33.28
C GLY A 6 6.37 -8.24 -32.33
N GLU A 7 7.54 -7.83 -32.85
CA GLU A 7 8.57 -7.16 -32.05
C GLU A 7 8.09 -5.81 -31.47
N LYS A 8 7.43 -4.98 -32.29
CA LYS A 8 6.84 -3.70 -31.83
C LYS A 8 5.77 -3.89 -30.75
N SER A 9 5.00 -4.98 -30.81
CA SER A 9 3.99 -5.34 -29.81
C SER A 9 4.61 -5.71 -28.47
N ILE A 10 5.63 -6.58 -28.48
CA ILE A 10 6.37 -7.01 -27.29
C ILE A 10 7.10 -5.81 -26.65
N GLU A 11 7.69 -4.95 -27.47
CA GLU A 11 8.41 -3.76 -27.01
C GLU A 11 7.47 -2.73 -26.35
N SER A 12 6.29 -2.50 -26.94
CA SER A 12 5.23 -1.65 -26.36
C SER A 12 4.74 -2.20 -25.01
N GLY A 13 4.52 -3.52 -24.92
CA GLY A 13 4.14 -4.19 -23.68
C GLY A 13 5.21 -4.04 -22.58
N ARG A 14 6.49 -4.20 -22.94
CA ARG A 14 7.63 -4.04 -22.02
C ARG A 14 7.79 -2.59 -21.55
N ARG A 15 7.61 -1.60 -22.44
CA ARG A 15 7.61 -0.17 -22.07
C ARG A 15 6.46 0.19 -21.12
N LYS A 16 5.25 -0.33 -21.34
CA LYS A 16 4.11 -0.11 -20.42
C LYS A 16 4.38 -0.66 -19.01
N LEU A 17 4.97 -1.85 -18.90
CA LEU A 17 5.36 -2.41 -17.60
C LEU A 17 6.44 -1.57 -16.92
N LEU A 18 7.38 -1.02 -17.68
CA LEU A 18 8.42 -0.11 -17.18
C LEU A 18 7.84 1.18 -16.61
N TYR A 19 6.94 1.86 -17.34
CA TYR A 19 6.32 3.10 -16.86
C TYR A 19 5.58 2.90 -15.53
N ILE A 20 4.86 1.78 -15.40
CA ILE A 20 4.16 1.43 -14.16
C ILE A 20 5.14 1.20 -13.00
N GLN A 21 6.25 0.52 -13.27
CA GLN A 21 7.29 0.29 -12.26
C GLN A 21 7.95 1.60 -11.82
N VAL A 22 8.24 2.50 -12.76
CA VAL A 22 8.80 3.82 -12.48
C VAL A 22 7.83 4.68 -11.67
N SER A 23 6.54 4.74 -12.05
CA SER A 23 5.52 5.47 -11.27
C SER A 23 5.42 4.95 -9.84
N ARG A 24 5.53 3.63 -9.64
CA ARG A 24 5.54 3.03 -8.30
C ARG A 24 6.78 3.43 -7.51
N ALA A 25 7.95 3.42 -8.14
CA ALA A 25 9.19 3.85 -7.49
C ALA A 25 9.10 5.32 -7.04
N ILE A 26 8.60 6.19 -7.91
CA ILE A 26 8.37 7.61 -7.59
C ILE A 26 7.38 7.76 -6.41
N ALA A 27 6.27 7.03 -6.42
CA ALA A 27 5.32 7.07 -5.32
C ALA A 27 5.92 6.63 -3.98
N ILE A 28 6.74 5.56 -3.97
CA ILE A 28 7.43 5.09 -2.78
C ILE A 28 8.44 6.14 -2.27
N LEU A 29 9.15 6.82 -3.18
CA LEU A 29 10.07 7.90 -2.80
C LEU A 29 9.34 9.07 -2.13
N PHE A 30 8.18 9.49 -2.64
CA PHE A 30 7.39 10.53 -1.98
C PHE A 30 6.91 10.12 -0.58
N VAL A 31 6.50 8.86 -0.41
CA VAL A 31 6.12 8.33 0.92
C VAL A 31 7.33 8.32 1.86
N LEU A 32 8.51 7.89 1.38
CA LEU A 32 9.74 7.86 2.17
C LEU A 32 10.17 9.26 2.58
N LEU A 33 10.18 10.22 1.65
CA LEU A 33 10.49 11.63 1.93
C LEU A 33 9.54 12.21 2.99
N GLY A 34 8.25 11.85 2.96
CA GLY A 34 7.31 12.25 4.00
C GLY A 34 7.67 11.73 5.38
N HIS A 35 8.05 10.44 5.50
CA HIS A 35 8.47 9.86 6.78
C HIS A 35 9.76 10.49 7.31
N VAL A 36 10.75 10.69 6.42
CA VAL A 36 12.01 11.37 6.78
C VAL A 36 11.74 12.78 7.26
N ASN A 37 10.87 13.52 6.56
CA ASN A 37 10.53 14.89 6.91
C ASN A 37 9.82 14.99 8.26
N ILE A 38 8.86 14.09 8.55
CA ILE A 38 8.20 14.03 9.87
C ILE A 38 9.24 13.76 10.96
N LEU A 39 10.13 12.77 10.77
CA LEU A 39 11.15 12.41 11.74
C LEU A 39 12.15 13.55 11.99
N PHE A 40 12.57 14.26 10.95
CA PHE A 40 13.45 15.43 11.09
C PHE A 40 12.75 16.59 11.80
N TYR A 41 11.46 16.80 11.55
CA TYR A 41 10.69 17.84 12.20
C TYR A 41 10.43 17.53 13.68
N THR A 42 10.11 16.28 14.04
CA THR A 42 9.86 15.89 15.43
C THR A 42 11.13 15.94 16.27
N GLU A 43 12.24 15.38 15.77
CA GLU A 43 13.49 15.21 16.53
C GLU A 43 14.40 16.44 16.48
N PHE A 44 14.53 17.08 15.32
CA PHE A 44 15.51 18.16 15.11
C PHE A 44 14.87 19.54 14.98
N LYS A 45 13.53 19.65 15.01
CA LYS A 45 12.77 20.89 14.74
C LYS A 45 13.18 21.57 13.43
N TYR A 46 13.75 20.81 12.51
CA TYR A 46 14.28 21.32 11.25
C TYR A 46 13.22 21.19 10.16
N ASN A 47 12.88 22.32 9.54
CA ASN A 47 11.73 22.42 8.67
C ASN A 47 12.19 22.64 7.22
N TRP A 48 12.29 21.57 6.44
CA TRP A 48 12.68 21.66 5.04
C TRP A 48 11.56 22.31 4.23
N PHE A 49 11.77 23.53 3.73
CA PHE A 49 10.81 24.25 2.87
C PHE A 49 9.39 24.38 3.47
N HIS A 50 9.24 24.45 4.79
CA HIS A 50 7.95 24.42 5.51
C HIS A 50 7.13 23.14 5.33
N LEU A 51 7.71 22.09 4.73
CA LEU A 51 7.02 20.82 4.51
C LEU A 51 6.83 20.03 5.82
N GLY A 52 7.60 20.31 6.87
CA GLY A 52 7.45 19.70 8.20
C GLY A 52 6.19 20.13 8.94
N GLU A 53 5.60 21.27 8.57
CA GLU A 53 4.28 21.71 9.06
C GLU A 53 3.12 20.92 8.43
N TRP A 54 3.39 20.20 7.33
CA TRP A 54 2.36 19.43 6.66
C TRP A 54 2.23 18.06 7.32
N GLU A 55 1.10 17.84 8.01
CA GLU A 55 0.79 16.54 8.63
C GLU A 55 0.81 15.37 7.61
N ARG A 56 0.57 15.67 6.32
CA ARG A 56 0.64 14.71 5.19
C ARG A 56 1.27 15.35 3.95
N THR A 57 2.24 14.67 3.36
CA THR A 57 2.94 15.11 2.14
C THR A 57 2.22 14.76 0.83
N GLY A 58 1.03 14.14 0.88
CA GLY A 58 0.26 13.67 -0.29
C GLY A 58 0.85 12.44 -1.00
N GLY A 59 2.05 11.99 -0.63
CA GLY A 59 2.70 10.82 -1.25
C GLY A 59 1.90 9.52 -1.08
N VAL A 60 1.21 9.38 0.04
CA VAL A 60 0.30 8.25 0.31
C VAL A 60 -0.87 8.26 -0.68
N ASP A 61 -1.47 9.43 -0.91
CA ASP A 61 -2.61 9.58 -1.82
C ASP A 61 -2.20 9.27 -3.27
N PHE A 62 -1.04 9.77 -3.71
CA PHE A 62 -0.49 9.44 -5.02
C PHE A 62 -0.18 7.94 -5.17
N PHE A 63 0.37 7.30 -4.12
CA PHE A 63 0.61 5.86 -4.09
C PHE A 63 -0.70 5.07 -4.28
N PHE A 64 -1.79 5.48 -3.62
CA PHE A 64 -3.10 4.86 -3.79
C PHE A 64 -3.64 5.04 -5.21
N THR A 65 -3.57 6.25 -5.79
CA THR A 65 -4.03 6.52 -7.15
C THR A 65 -3.30 5.65 -8.18
N VAL A 66 -1.97 5.63 -8.15
CA VAL A 66 -1.16 4.83 -9.08
C VAL A 66 -1.42 3.32 -8.89
N THR A 67 -1.55 2.87 -7.64
CA THR A 67 -1.83 1.46 -7.34
C THR A 67 -3.21 1.06 -7.83
N GLY A 68 -4.23 1.89 -7.64
CA GLY A 68 -5.60 1.64 -8.11
C GLY A 68 -5.69 1.56 -9.62
N PHE A 69 -5.08 2.52 -10.31
CA PHE A 69 -4.99 2.52 -11.77
C PHE A 69 -4.33 1.24 -12.29
N MET A 70 -3.21 0.82 -11.68
CA MET A 70 -2.51 -0.40 -12.06
C MET A 70 -3.37 -1.66 -11.85
N ILE A 71 -4.06 -1.75 -10.71
CA ILE A 71 -4.93 -2.89 -10.41
C ILE A 71 -6.06 -2.98 -11.43
N TYR A 72 -6.74 -1.86 -11.69
CA TYR A 72 -7.79 -1.79 -12.70
C TYR A 72 -7.24 -2.20 -14.07
N TYR A 73 -6.12 -1.64 -14.52
CA TYR A 73 -5.53 -1.97 -15.81
C TYR A 73 -5.20 -3.46 -15.98
N ILE A 74 -4.73 -4.15 -14.93
CA ILE A 74 -4.37 -5.58 -15.00
C ILE A 74 -5.59 -6.51 -14.84
N TYR A 75 -6.59 -6.11 -14.06
CA TYR A 75 -7.68 -6.99 -13.63
C TYR A 75 -9.06 -6.65 -14.23
N HIS A 76 -9.24 -5.52 -14.91
CA HIS A 76 -10.52 -5.15 -15.53
C HIS A 76 -11.04 -6.23 -16.49
N GLY A 77 -10.18 -6.80 -17.32
CA GLY A 77 -10.53 -7.90 -18.24
C GLY A 77 -10.69 -9.27 -17.57
N LYS A 78 -10.39 -9.38 -16.27
CA LYS A 78 -10.53 -10.61 -15.46
C LYS A 78 -11.67 -10.50 -14.44
N ALA A 79 -12.41 -9.39 -14.46
CA ALA A 79 -13.49 -9.15 -13.53
C ALA A 79 -14.67 -10.10 -13.79
N GLY A 80 -15.28 -10.61 -12.73
CA GLY A 80 -16.33 -11.64 -12.75
C GLY A 80 -15.79 -13.06 -12.55
N ASN A 81 -14.47 -13.24 -12.48
CA ASN A 81 -13.86 -14.52 -12.12
C ASN A 81 -13.50 -14.53 -10.61
N SER A 82 -14.27 -15.27 -9.82
CA SER A 82 -14.07 -15.42 -8.37
C SER A 82 -12.68 -15.93 -8.02
N GLY A 83 -12.14 -16.88 -8.78
CA GLY A 83 -10.79 -17.40 -8.61
C GLY A 83 -9.72 -16.33 -8.76
N LYS A 84 -9.88 -15.40 -9.71
CA LYS A 84 -8.94 -14.28 -9.92
C LYS A 84 -9.04 -13.20 -8.84
N ALA A 85 -10.22 -12.98 -8.27
CA ALA A 85 -10.39 -12.10 -7.12
C ALA A 85 -9.68 -12.67 -5.88
N THR A 86 -9.88 -13.96 -5.58
CA THR A 86 -9.21 -14.64 -4.46
C THR A 86 -7.70 -14.67 -4.64
N GLU A 87 -7.23 -14.99 -5.85
CA GLU A 87 -5.79 -14.96 -6.19
C GLU A 87 -5.19 -13.57 -5.99
N PHE A 88 -5.92 -12.51 -6.39
CA PHE A 88 -5.50 -11.12 -6.22
C PHE A 88 -5.30 -10.77 -4.73
N PHE A 89 -6.25 -11.14 -3.88
CA PHE A 89 -6.25 -10.83 -2.46
C PHE A 89 -5.16 -11.61 -1.71
N LEU A 90 -5.12 -12.94 -1.90
CA LEU A 90 -4.17 -13.81 -1.22
C LEU A 90 -2.71 -13.45 -1.56
N LYS A 91 -2.41 -13.15 -2.82
CA LYS A 91 -1.05 -12.72 -3.22
C LYS A 91 -0.58 -11.45 -2.51
N ARG A 92 -1.51 -10.59 -2.09
CA ARG A 92 -1.19 -9.34 -1.38
C ARG A 92 -1.07 -9.57 0.11
N VAL A 93 -1.98 -10.33 0.70
CA VAL A 93 -1.93 -10.72 2.12
C VAL A 93 -0.63 -11.45 2.44
N ILE A 94 -0.30 -12.49 1.67
CA ILE A 94 0.92 -13.30 1.86
C ILE A 94 2.19 -12.46 1.65
N ARG A 95 2.12 -11.39 0.87
CA ARG A 95 3.27 -10.49 0.68
C ARG A 95 3.44 -9.51 1.84
N ILE A 96 2.34 -9.04 2.43
CA ILE A 96 2.34 -7.92 3.37
C ILE A 96 2.44 -8.41 4.82
N TYR A 97 1.60 -9.37 5.21
CA TYR A 97 1.50 -9.81 6.60
C TYR A 97 2.78 -10.44 7.16
N PRO A 98 3.56 -11.26 6.41
CA PRO A 98 4.78 -11.81 6.96
C PRO A 98 5.82 -10.75 7.35
N LEU A 99 5.98 -9.71 6.52
CA LEU A 99 6.87 -8.60 6.83
C LEU A 99 6.32 -7.77 8.00
N TYR A 100 5.01 -7.50 8.00
CA TYR A 100 4.36 -6.78 9.09
C TYR A 100 4.55 -7.49 10.44
N TRP A 101 4.28 -8.80 10.50
CA TRP A 101 4.46 -9.60 11.71
C TRP A 101 5.91 -9.64 12.15
N LEU A 102 6.85 -9.77 11.21
CA LEU A 102 8.28 -9.72 11.54
C LEU A 102 8.64 -8.42 12.26
N PHE A 103 8.29 -7.25 11.71
CA PHE A 103 8.61 -5.98 12.34
C PHE A 103 7.87 -5.79 13.67
N THR A 104 6.60 -6.23 13.77
CA THR A 104 5.85 -6.14 15.02
C THR A 104 6.48 -7.00 16.12
N LEU A 105 6.91 -8.22 15.80
CA LEU A 105 7.61 -9.09 16.73
C LEU A 105 8.97 -8.51 17.15
N LEU A 106 9.69 -7.87 16.23
CA LEU A 106 10.94 -7.17 16.56
C LEU A 106 10.70 -6.01 17.52
N THR A 107 9.65 -5.20 17.32
CA THR A 107 9.30 -4.12 18.24
C THR A 107 8.89 -4.64 19.62
N ILE A 108 8.10 -5.73 19.68
CA ILE A 108 7.72 -6.38 20.95
C ILE A 108 8.96 -6.95 21.65
N ALA A 109 9.86 -7.60 20.91
CA ALA A 109 11.11 -8.12 21.47
C ALA A 109 12.00 -6.98 22.00
N ALA A 110 12.08 -5.86 21.28
CA ALA A 110 12.83 -4.69 21.70
C ALA A 110 12.29 -4.09 23.00
N SER A 111 10.97 -3.96 23.18
CA SER A 111 10.38 -3.45 24.43
C SER A 111 10.66 -4.36 25.64
N ILE A 112 10.83 -5.67 25.42
CA ILE A 112 11.17 -6.62 26.49
C ILE A 112 12.67 -6.58 26.84
N ILE A 113 13.54 -6.45 25.84
CA ILE A 113 15.00 -6.45 26.02
C ILE A 113 15.49 -5.09 26.55
N PHE A 114 14.86 -4.00 26.12
CA PHE A 114 15.24 -2.63 26.46
C PHE A 114 14.09 -1.86 27.12
N PRO A 115 13.66 -2.26 28.33
CA PRO A 115 12.49 -1.67 29.00
C PRO A 115 12.69 -0.20 29.44
N PHE A 116 13.92 0.32 29.33
CA PHE A 116 14.25 1.72 29.57
C PHE A 116 13.97 2.63 28.35
N ILE A 117 13.72 2.05 27.17
CA ILE A 117 13.38 2.79 25.95
C ILE A 117 11.85 2.88 25.83
N ASP A 118 11.15 1.75 25.98
CA ASP A 118 9.69 1.64 25.90
C ASP A 118 9.16 0.67 26.95
N GLU A 119 8.00 0.96 27.53
CA GLU A 119 7.34 0.02 28.43
C GLU A 119 6.80 -1.22 27.68
N PRO A 120 6.77 -2.40 28.32
CA PRO A 120 6.21 -3.60 27.71
C PRO A 120 4.73 -3.43 27.30
N TYR A 121 4.41 -3.80 26.06
CA TYR A 121 3.05 -3.71 25.53
C TYR A 121 2.09 -4.70 26.20
N SER A 122 0.83 -4.27 26.40
CA SER A 122 -0.22 -5.14 26.94
C SER A 122 -0.62 -6.24 25.95
N PHE A 123 -1.04 -7.40 26.46
CA PHE A 123 -1.42 -8.55 25.64
C PHE A 123 -2.60 -8.25 24.69
N ASP A 124 -3.57 -7.44 25.15
CA ASP A 124 -4.70 -6.97 24.34
C ASP A 124 -4.22 -6.11 23.15
N LEU A 125 -3.25 -5.23 23.37
CA LEU A 125 -2.67 -4.38 22.34
C LEU A 125 -1.88 -5.16 21.30
N ILE A 126 -1.18 -6.21 21.73
CA ILE A 126 -0.44 -7.13 20.85
C ILE A 126 -1.41 -7.84 19.89
N ILE A 127 -2.51 -8.39 20.41
CA ILE A 127 -3.52 -9.05 19.57
C ILE A 127 -4.14 -8.06 18.58
N LYS A 128 -4.55 -6.88 19.05
CA LYS A 128 -5.15 -5.86 18.19
C LYS A 128 -4.19 -5.38 17.09
N SER A 129 -2.91 -5.21 17.43
CA SER A 129 -1.86 -4.87 16.46
C SER A 129 -1.65 -6.01 15.46
N MET A 130 -1.56 -7.27 15.89
CA MET A 130 -1.41 -8.42 14.99
C MET A 130 -2.53 -8.54 13.95
N LEU A 131 -3.77 -8.19 14.32
CA LEU A 131 -4.93 -8.16 13.44
C LEU A 131 -5.09 -6.86 12.64
N THR A 132 -4.16 -5.91 12.74
CA THR A 132 -4.22 -4.61 12.03
C THR A 132 -5.53 -3.84 12.29
N LEU A 133 -6.09 -3.96 13.51
CA LEU A 133 -7.33 -3.29 13.89
C LEU A 133 -7.11 -1.77 14.08
N PRO A 134 -8.15 -0.93 13.92
CA PRO A 134 -8.07 0.52 14.04
C PRO A 134 -7.99 0.95 15.52
N THR A 135 -6.89 0.62 16.16
CA THR A 135 -6.48 1.04 17.51
C THR A 135 -5.04 1.52 17.42
N ASP A 136 -4.53 2.23 18.44
CA ASP A 136 -3.13 2.70 18.50
C ASP A 136 -2.17 1.51 18.34
N PRO A 137 -1.61 1.27 17.14
CA PRO A 137 -0.90 0.04 16.85
C PRO A 137 0.55 0.17 17.30
N ILE A 138 1.15 -0.95 17.72
CA ILE A 138 2.56 -1.00 18.16
C ILE A 138 3.50 -0.41 17.09
N LEU A 139 3.20 -0.64 15.81
CA LEU A 139 3.84 0.09 14.72
C LEU A 139 2.99 1.27 14.30
N ALA A 140 3.51 2.49 14.48
CA ALA A 140 2.88 3.70 13.97
C ALA A 140 2.51 3.58 12.48
N SER A 141 3.38 3.00 11.64
CA SER A 141 3.15 2.83 10.18
C SER A 141 1.91 1.99 9.81
N THR A 142 1.32 1.26 10.77
CA THR A 142 0.12 0.44 10.57
C THR A 142 -1.08 1.26 10.10
N TRP A 143 -1.16 2.57 10.42
CA TRP A 143 -2.24 3.44 9.94
C TRP A 143 -2.39 3.34 8.41
N SER A 144 -1.26 3.49 7.69
CA SER A 144 -1.23 3.42 6.22
C SER A 144 -1.50 2.01 5.70
N LEU A 145 -1.05 0.99 6.43
CA LEU A 145 -1.23 -0.40 6.09
C LEU A 145 -2.70 -0.82 6.13
N SER A 146 -3.44 -0.39 7.14
CA SER A 146 -4.88 -0.66 7.26
C SER A 146 -5.66 -0.05 6.09
N TYR A 147 -5.31 1.17 5.64
CA TYR A 147 -5.87 1.75 4.42
C TYR A 147 -5.50 0.95 3.17
N VAL A 148 -4.27 0.46 3.07
CA VAL A 148 -3.83 -0.42 1.96
C VAL A 148 -4.65 -1.72 1.91
N MET A 149 -4.91 -2.33 3.06
CA MET A 149 -5.73 -3.55 3.12
C MET A 149 -7.19 -3.28 2.76
N PHE A 150 -7.78 -2.21 3.30
CA PHE A 150 -9.13 -1.79 2.95
C PHE A 150 -9.28 -1.53 1.44
N PHE A 151 -8.31 -0.85 0.84
CA PHE A 151 -8.25 -0.60 -0.58
C PHE A 151 -8.24 -1.91 -1.40
N TYR A 152 -7.45 -2.90 -0.99
CA TYR A 152 -7.44 -4.20 -1.67
C TYR A 152 -8.74 -4.98 -1.51
N ILE A 153 -9.43 -4.84 -0.38
CA ILE A 153 -10.77 -5.44 -0.20
C ILE A 153 -11.75 -4.84 -1.21
N ILE A 154 -11.77 -3.51 -1.38
CA ILE A 154 -12.63 -2.84 -2.39
C ILE A 154 -12.35 -3.38 -3.79
N PHE A 155 -11.07 -3.45 -4.19
CA PHE A 155 -10.72 -3.96 -5.52
C PHE A 155 -11.03 -5.45 -5.67
N THR A 156 -10.90 -6.25 -4.61
CA THR A 156 -11.28 -7.66 -4.62
C THR A 156 -12.79 -7.79 -4.84
N ALA A 157 -13.59 -6.99 -4.15
CA ALA A 157 -15.04 -6.93 -4.35
C ALA A 157 -15.42 -6.52 -5.78
N PHE A 158 -14.73 -5.53 -6.34
CA PHE A 158 -14.89 -5.10 -7.74
C PHE A 158 -14.61 -6.25 -8.73
N ILE A 159 -13.51 -6.99 -8.54
CA ILE A 159 -13.15 -8.13 -9.39
C ILE A 159 -14.16 -9.27 -9.20
N PHE A 160 -14.70 -9.47 -7.99
CA PHE A 160 -15.65 -10.53 -7.70
C PHE A 160 -17.03 -10.29 -8.34
N LYS A 161 -17.57 -9.06 -8.26
CA LYS A 161 -18.88 -8.69 -8.83
C LYS A 161 -18.82 -7.37 -9.62
N PRO A 162 -18.28 -7.36 -10.85
CA PRO A 162 -18.13 -6.14 -11.64
C PRO A 162 -19.46 -5.47 -12.00
N LYS A 163 -20.55 -6.23 -12.11
CA LYS A 163 -21.88 -5.71 -12.49
C LYS A 163 -22.47 -4.74 -11.46
N ILE A 164 -22.13 -4.88 -10.18
CA ILE A 164 -22.58 -3.97 -9.11
C ILE A 164 -21.91 -2.59 -9.23
N PHE A 165 -20.69 -2.55 -9.76
CA PHE A 165 -19.89 -1.32 -9.87
C PHE A 165 -19.92 -0.66 -11.26
N LYS A 166 -20.50 -1.32 -12.28
CA LYS A 166 -20.74 -0.71 -13.60
C LYS A 166 -21.53 0.60 -13.57
N PRO A 167 -22.61 0.78 -12.77
CA PRO A 167 -23.36 2.04 -12.75
C PRO A 167 -22.60 3.19 -12.05
N ILE A 168 -21.54 2.92 -11.28
CA ILE A 168 -20.84 3.97 -10.53
C ILE A 168 -19.84 4.74 -11.41
N ILE A 169 -19.31 4.11 -12.47
CA ILE A 169 -18.29 4.72 -13.35
C ILE A 169 -18.93 5.51 -14.51
N PHE A 170 -20.15 5.16 -14.94
CA PHE A 170 -20.80 5.81 -16.09
C PHE A 170 -21.67 7.03 -15.73
N TYR A 171 -22.02 7.23 -14.46
CA TYR A 171 -22.80 8.39 -14.02
C TYR A 171 -21.93 9.51 -13.38
N GLY A 172 -20.61 9.29 -13.27
CA GLY A 172 -19.67 10.25 -12.67
C GLY A 172 -18.66 10.86 -13.65
N LEU A 173 -18.92 10.76 -14.97
CA LEU A 173 -18.11 11.30 -16.07
C LEU A 173 -19.00 12.09 -17.03
#